data_AF-A0A2D5BVA6-F1
#
_entry.id   AF-A0A2D5BVA6-F1
#
_cell.length_a   1.000
_cell.length_b   1.000
_cell.length_c   1.000
_cell.angle_alpha   90.00
_cell.angle_beta   90.00
_cell.angle_gamma   90.00
#
_symmetry.space_group_name_H-M   'P 1'
#
loop_
_entity.id
_entity.type
_entity.pdbx_description
1 polymer ?
#
loop_
_entity_poly.entity_id
_entity_poly.type
_entity_poly.pdbx_seq_one_letter_code
_entity_poly.pdbx_strand_id
1 'polypeptide(L)'
;MDASHTIFNEPFKVELTWVDLTTPQHYVRYPEGAEMGETIKAWRVHGTLRQKDYGLVSGGYGFEDTPDCEFISGGNNSKGPGSVALGRQGNFFLWGFCAPPMDMTSEARTVFLNTLAYMKGFDGKRAVARRRAPSRRWAPVYAGYLDDDRLKKYGTRQFSKALLEESKGSGATMKELLVANQAYLFRAARDASDSPSARSSGYFAVDADAKALGIANTDPAILERCVTQLEQGEQAERALLLLHRYTDQGFLYAADWRVWLDANQGRLYFTDTGGYKFKPR
;
A
#
# COMPACT_ATOMS: atom_id res chain seq x y z
N MET A 1 -16.74 1.05 1.02
CA MET A 1 -17.20 2.03 0.02
C MET A 1 -17.66 3.25 0.78
N ASP A 2 -17.30 4.44 0.31
CA ASP A 2 -17.88 5.69 0.78
C ASP A 2 -19.00 6.14 -0.16
N ALA A 3 -20.26 5.94 0.23
CA ALA A 3 -21.42 6.35 -0.57
C ALA A 3 -21.68 7.87 -0.51
N SER A 4 -21.02 8.60 0.41
CA SER A 4 -21.12 10.06 0.49
C SER A 4 -20.22 10.76 -0.52
N HIS A 5 -19.27 10.03 -1.13
CA HIS A 5 -18.32 10.56 -2.10
C HIS A 5 -19.02 11.24 -3.28
N THR A 6 -18.40 12.31 -3.80
CA THR A 6 -18.94 13.17 -4.87
C THR A 6 -19.44 12.39 -6.08
N ILE A 7 -18.72 11.37 -6.54
CA ILE A 7 -19.12 10.57 -7.71
C ILE A 7 -20.49 9.89 -7.58
N PHE A 8 -20.98 9.65 -6.36
CA PHE A 8 -22.30 9.05 -6.12
C PHE A 8 -23.41 10.10 -5.97
N ASN A 9 -23.06 11.38 -5.86
CA ASN A 9 -24.01 12.43 -5.48
C ASN A 9 -24.04 13.62 -6.44
N GLU A 10 -22.97 13.88 -7.20
CA GLU A 10 -22.82 15.08 -8.03
C GLU A 10 -22.08 14.81 -9.36
N PRO A 11 -22.42 15.54 -10.44
CA PRO A 11 -23.49 16.56 -10.51
C PRO A 11 -24.90 15.97 -10.56
N PHE A 12 -25.03 14.67 -10.82
CA PHE A 12 -26.33 13.99 -10.82
C PHE A 12 -26.47 13.15 -9.56
N LYS A 13 -27.54 13.37 -8.79
CA LYS A 13 -27.84 12.53 -7.63
C LYS A 13 -28.12 11.09 -8.09
N VAL A 14 -27.49 10.12 -7.44
CA VAL A 14 -27.71 8.69 -7.69
C VAL A 14 -28.29 8.04 -6.44
N GLU A 15 -29.44 7.38 -6.60
CA GLU A 15 -29.98 6.47 -5.59
C GLU A 15 -29.43 5.07 -5.87
N LEU A 16 -28.59 4.56 -4.98
CA LEU A 16 -27.88 3.30 -5.20
C LEU A 16 -28.74 2.10 -4.83
N THR A 17 -28.86 1.14 -5.74
CA THR A 17 -29.39 -0.18 -5.45
C THR A 17 -28.33 -1.03 -4.75
N TRP A 18 -28.62 -1.42 -3.51
CA TRP A 18 -27.78 -2.31 -2.72
C TRP A 18 -28.15 -3.78 -2.90
N VAL A 19 -27.14 -4.64 -2.93
CA VAL A 19 -27.26 -6.10 -2.97
C VAL A 19 -26.39 -6.72 -1.89
N ASP A 20 -26.91 -7.78 -1.28
CA ASP A 20 -26.14 -8.63 -0.37
C ASP A 20 -25.45 -9.71 -1.20
N LEU A 21 -24.13 -9.82 -1.07
CA LEU A 21 -23.32 -10.82 -1.72
C LEU A 21 -22.73 -11.75 -0.67
N THR A 22 -22.65 -13.05 -0.94
CA THR A 22 -21.90 -13.96 -0.08
C THR A 22 -20.45 -13.51 0.01
N THR A 23 -19.95 -13.38 1.23
CA THR A 23 -18.56 -13.03 1.49
C THR A 23 -17.65 -14.11 0.88
N PRO A 24 -16.69 -13.77 0.01
CA PRO A 24 -15.80 -14.76 -0.57
C PRO A 24 -15.00 -15.48 0.53
N GLN A 25 -15.13 -16.81 0.61
CA GLN A 25 -14.53 -17.61 1.70
C GLN A 25 -13.03 -17.36 1.93
N HIS A 26 -12.29 -17.06 0.87
CA HIS A 26 -10.85 -16.79 0.95
C HIS A 26 -10.50 -15.46 1.64
N TYR A 27 -11.48 -14.59 1.92
CA TYR A 27 -11.25 -13.31 2.62
C TYR A 27 -10.79 -13.50 4.06
N VAL A 28 -11.13 -14.62 4.70
CA VAL A 28 -10.68 -14.97 6.07
C VAL A 28 -9.15 -14.98 6.24
N ARG A 29 -8.40 -15.06 5.13
CA ARG A 29 -6.93 -15.01 5.12
C ARG A 29 -6.36 -13.61 5.34
N TYR A 30 -7.19 -12.58 5.18
CA TYR A 30 -6.83 -11.18 5.40
C TYR A 30 -7.25 -10.79 6.83
N PRO A 31 -6.45 -9.99 7.54
CA PRO A 31 -6.81 -9.49 8.88
C PRO A 31 -8.23 -8.93 8.96
N GLU A 32 -8.63 -8.08 8.02
CA GLU A 32 -9.98 -7.46 8.01
C GLU A 32 -11.07 -8.44 7.59
N GLY A 33 -10.71 -9.52 6.88
CA GLY A 33 -11.68 -10.51 6.41
C GLY A 33 -12.07 -11.55 7.45
N ALA A 34 -11.27 -11.71 8.52
CA ALA A 34 -11.58 -12.62 9.62
C ALA A 34 -12.78 -12.18 10.45
N GLU A 35 -13.09 -10.88 10.45
CA GLU A 35 -14.21 -10.27 11.18
C GLU A 35 -15.44 -10.03 10.29
N MET A 36 -15.37 -10.40 9.00
CA MET A 36 -16.49 -10.21 8.08
C MET A 36 -17.58 -11.24 8.31
N GLY A 37 -18.84 -10.79 8.22
CA GLY A 37 -20.01 -11.66 8.26
C GLY A 37 -20.15 -12.53 7.01
N GLU A 38 -21.19 -13.36 6.98
CA GLU A 38 -21.47 -14.26 5.84
C GLU A 38 -21.80 -13.54 4.54
N THR A 39 -22.23 -12.27 4.63
CA THR A 39 -22.53 -11.42 3.49
C THR A 39 -21.85 -10.06 3.59
N ILE A 40 -21.57 -9.48 2.43
CA ILE A 40 -21.12 -8.10 2.25
C ILE A 40 -22.17 -7.32 1.45
N LYS A 41 -22.37 -6.07 1.82
CA LYS A 41 -23.18 -5.13 1.03
C LYS A 41 -22.37 -4.53 -0.10
N ALA A 42 -22.90 -4.60 -1.32
CA ALA A 42 -22.33 -3.96 -2.50
C ALA A 42 -23.42 -3.20 -3.26
N TRP A 43 -23.05 -2.12 -3.94
CA TRP A 43 -23.97 -1.46 -4.86
C TRP A 43 -23.96 -2.19 -6.21
N ARG A 44 -25.11 -2.23 -6.89
CA ARG A 44 -25.26 -2.97 -8.14
C ARG A 44 -24.77 -2.16 -9.34
N VAL A 45 -23.58 -2.50 -9.82
CA VAL A 45 -22.99 -1.84 -11.01
C VAL A 45 -23.53 -2.42 -12.32
N HIS A 46 -23.69 -3.74 -12.35
CA HIS A 46 -24.00 -4.48 -13.56
C HIS A 46 -25.47 -4.87 -13.66
N GLY A 47 -26.03 -4.77 -14.86
CA GLY A 47 -27.32 -5.38 -15.20
C GLY A 47 -27.16 -6.89 -15.33
N THR A 48 -26.54 -7.32 -16.42
CA THR A 48 -26.23 -8.73 -16.73
C THR A 48 -24.71 -8.91 -16.80
N LEU A 49 -24.17 -9.79 -15.95
CA LEU A 49 -22.76 -10.20 -15.98
C LEU A 49 -22.63 -11.56 -16.65
N ARG A 50 -21.74 -11.69 -17.64
CA ARG A 50 -21.38 -12.99 -18.21
C ARG A 50 -20.21 -13.58 -17.42
N GLN A 51 -20.09 -14.90 -17.41
CA GLN A 51 -19.05 -15.61 -16.64
C GLN A 51 -17.60 -15.18 -16.99
N LYS A 52 -17.37 -14.65 -18.20
CA LYS A 52 -16.07 -14.19 -18.69
C LYS A 52 -15.80 -12.70 -18.46
N ASP A 53 -16.76 -11.96 -17.91
CA ASP A 53 -16.60 -10.54 -17.64
C ASP A 53 -15.85 -10.38 -16.31
N TYR A 54 -14.53 -10.25 -16.38
CA TYR A 54 -13.67 -10.02 -15.21
C TYR A 54 -13.28 -8.55 -15.12
N GLY A 55 -13.51 -7.95 -13.95
CA GLY A 55 -13.07 -6.60 -13.63
C GLY A 55 -11.57 -6.53 -13.31
N LEU A 56 -11.11 -5.33 -13.00
CA LEU A 56 -9.78 -5.05 -12.50
C LEU A 56 -9.88 -4.47 -11.09
N VAL A 57 -8.97 -4.86 -10.22
CA VAL A 57 -8.78 -4.20 -8.92
C VAL A 57 -7.31 -3.88 -8.71
N SER A 58 -7.03 -2.78 -8.01
CA SER A 58 -5.71 -2.51 -7.44
C SER A 58 -5.60 -3.12 -6.03
N GLY A 59 -4.37 -3.35 -5.58
CA GLY A 59 -4.11 -3.79 -4.21
C GLY A 59 -4.44 -2.67 -3.21
N GLY A 60 -5.20 -3.00 -2.17
CA GLY A 60 -5.66 -2.01 -1.17
C GLY A 60 -4.59 -1.52 -0.20
N TYR A 61 -3.73 -2.43 0.27
CA TYR A 61 -2.75 -2.07 1.30
C TYR A 61 -1.69 -1.11 0.77
N GLY A 62 -1.67 0.08 1.37
CA GLY A 62 -0.79 1.19 1.00
C GLY A 62 -1.25 1.96 -0.23
N PHE A 63 -2.49 1.76 -0.70
CA PHE A 63 -3.02 2.54 -1.83
C PHE A 63 -3.02 4.04 -1.52
N GLU A 64 -3.43 4.40 -0.31
CA GLU A 64 -3.56 5.78 0.17
C GLU A 64 -2.34 6.27 0.96
N ASP A 65 -1.21 5.54 0.95
CA ASP A 65 0.03 5.98 1.61
C ASP A 65 0.78 7.08 0.85
N THR A 66 0.22 7.49 -0.28
CA THR A 66 0.69 8.59 -1.12
C THR A 66 -0.41 9.68 -1.15
N PRO A 67 -0.07 10.96 -0.95
CA PRO A 67 -1.06 12.03 -0.74
C PRO A 67 -1.95 12.36 -1.95
N ASP A 68 -1.63 11.86 -3.15
CA ASP A 68 -2.44 12.06 -4.35
C ASP A 68 -3.37 10.89 -4.68
N CYS A 69 -3.38 9.85 -3.84
CA CYS A 69 -4.21 8.66 -3.97
C CYS A 69 -5.50 8.77 -3.14
N GLU A 70 -6.55 8.08 -3.58
CA GLU A 70 -7.85 8.07 -2.92
C GLU A 70 -8.59 6.74 -3.18
N PHE A 71 -8.96 6.04 -2.11
CA PHE A 71 -9.85 4.88 -2.19
C PHE A 71 -11.31 5.32 -2.12
N ILE A 72 -12.13 4.89 -3.09
CA ILE A 72 -13.55 5.26 -3.13
C ILE A 72 -14.43 4.03 -2.89
N SER A 73 -14.19 2.96 -3.64
CA SER A 73 -14.98 1.73 -3.54
C SER A 73 -14.19 0.48 -3.86
N GLY A 74 -14.56 -0.60 -3.18
CA GLY A 74 -14.14 -1.96 -3.50
C GLY A 74 -15.14 -2.63 -4.46
N GLY A 75 -14.97 -3.93 -4.65
CA GLY A 75 -15.91 -4.76 -5.40
C GLY A 75 -15.81 -6.22 -4.98
N ASN A 76 -16.73 -7.06 -5.43
CA ASN A 76 -16.59 -8.50 -5.24
C ASN A 76 -15.43 -9.02 -6.11
N ASN A 77 -14.36 -9.50 -5.47
CA ASN A 77 -13.10 -9.79 -6.15
C ASN A 77 -12.33 -10.96 -5.51
N SER A 78 -11.34 -11.50 -6.22
CA SER A 78 -10.49 -12.62 -5.76
C SER A 78 -9.20 -12.20 -5.03
N LYS A 79 -8.99 -10.90 -4.82
CA LYS A 79 -7.75 -10.31 -4.29
C LYS A 79 -7.84 -9.90 -2.82
N GLY A 80 -9.03 -9.79 -2.26
CA GLY A 80 -9.24 -9.53 -0.84
C GLY A 80 -10.16 -8.34 -0.57
N PRO A 81 -10.58 -8.19 0.70
CA PRO A 81 -11.60 -7.22 1.10
C PRO A 81 -11.20 -5.76 0.91
N GLY A 82 -9.91 -5.44 1.04
CA GLY A 82 -9.41 -4.08 0.86
C GLY A 82 -9.15 -3.68 -0.60
N SER A 83 -9.39 -4.54 -1.57
CA SER A 83 -9.01 -4.27 -2.97
C SER A 83 -9.81 -3.12 -3.58
N VAL A 84 -9.13 -2.31 -4.39
CA VAL A 84 -9.66 -1.05 -4.92
C VAL A 84 -10.27 -1.29 -6.30
N ALA A 85 -11.59 -1.10 -6.43
CA ALA A 85 -12.29 -1.15 -7.71
C ALA A 85 -12.55 0.25 -8.27
N LEU A 86 -12.82 1.23 -7.40
CA LEU A 86 -12.86 2.66 -7.73
C LEU A 86 -11.83 3.39 -6.88
N GLY A 87 -10.89 4.05 -7.52
CA GLY A 87 -9.87 4.85 -6.85
C GLY A 87 -9.13 5.76 -7.80
N ARG A 88 -8.51 6.79 -7.25
CA ARG A 88 -7.83 7.84 -8.03
C ARG A 88 -6.35 7.91 -7.64
N GLN A 89 -5.49 8.25 -8.60
CA GLN A 89 -4.13 8.71 -8.35
C GLN A 89 -3.79 9.85 -9.33
N GLY A 90 -3.54 11.05 -8.81
CA GLY A 90 -3.36 12.23 -9.66
C GLY A 90 -4.55 12.43 -10.60
N ASN A 91 -4.29 12.50 -11.91
CA ASN A 91 -5.29 12.58 -12.97
C ASN A 91 -5.74 11.20 -13.54
N PHE A 92 -5.32 10.09 -12.92
CA PHE A 92 -5.77 8.75 -13.29
C PHE A 92 -6.90 8.29 -12.37
N PHE A 93 -7.91 7.67 -12.97
CA PHE A 93 -9.00 7.02 -12.24
C PHE A 93 -9.09 5.55 -12.65
N LEU A 94 -9.08 4.66 -11.66
CA LEU A 94 -9.38 3.26 -11.85
C LEU A 94 -10.88 3.06 -11.81
N TRP A 95 -11.48 2.78 -12.98
CA TRP A 95 -12.81 2.19 -13.07
C TRP A 95 -12.67 0.68 -13.25
N GLY A 96 -12.75 -0.07 -12.15
CA GLY A 96 -12.45 -1.50 -12.10
C GLY A 96 -13.58 -2.42 -12.56
N PHE A 97 -14.81 -1.92 -12.70
CA PHE A 97 -15.94 -2.74 -13.08
C PHE A 97 -15.94 -3.05 -14.58
N CYS A 98 -16.08 -4.33 -14.93
CA CYS A 98 -16.10 -4.81 -16.32
C CYS A 98 -17.52 -4.72 -16.90
N ALA A 99 -17.83 -3.68 -17.65
CA ALA A 99 -19.01 -3.68 -18.51
C ALA A 99 -18.89 -2.57 -19.56
N PRO A 100 -19.32 -2.79 -20.80
CA PRO A 100 -19.67 -1.68 -21.67
C PRO A 100 -20.86 -0.92 -21.05
N PRO A 101 -21.03 0.39 -21.33
CA PRO A 101 -22.11 1.20 -20.74
C PRO A 101 -23.52 0.60 -20.92
N MET A 102 -23.76 -0.14 -21.99
CA MET A 102 -25.02 -0.84 -22.27
C MET A 102 -25.33 -1.98 -21.28
N ASP A 103 -24.32 -2.61 -20.67
CA ASP A 103 -24.49 -3.69 -19.70
C ASP A 103 -24.46 -3.18 -18.23
N MET A 104 -24.22 -1.88 -18.03
CA MET A 104 -24.30 -1.21 -16.73
C MET A 104 -25.76 -0.91 -16.34
N THR A 105 -26.05 -0.84 -15.04
CA THR A 105 -27.30 -0.26 -14.55
C THR A 105 -27.40 1.22 -14.94
N SER A 106 -28.61 1.80 -14.95
CA SER A 106 -28.78 3.24 -15.15
C SER A 106 -28.01 4.06 -14.12
N GLU A 107 -28.06 3.64 -12.85
CA GLU A 107 -27.33 4.24 -11.74
C GLU A 107 -25.81 4.23 -11.99
N ALA A 108 -25.25 3.09 -12.39
CA ALA A 108 -23.82 2.97 -12.68
C ALA A 108 -23.36 3.84 -13.85
N ARG A 109 -24.19 3.97 -14.90
CA ARG A 109 -23.93 4.93 -15.98
C ARG A 109 -23.88 6.36 -15.47
N THR A 110 -24.79 6.74 -14.57
CA THR A 110 -24.78 8.07 -13.95
C THR A 110 -23.55 8.28 -13.08
N VAL A 111 -23.16 7.31 -12.24
CA VAL A 111 -21.91 7.36 -11.46
C VAL A 111 -20.68 7.47 -12.36
N PHE A 112 -20.67 6.80 -13.52
CA PHE A 112 -19.60 6.94 -14.49
C PHE A 112 -19.50 8.37 -15.04
N LEU A 113 -20.63 9.00 -15.40
CA LEU A 113 -20.66 10.40 -15.83
C LEU A 113 -20.21 11.36 -14.72
N ASN A 114 -20.68 11.15 -13.49
CA ASN A 114 -20.24 11.89 -12.31
C ASN A 114 -18.73 11.76 -12.08
N THR A 115 -18.17 10.58 -12.30
CA THR A 115 -16.73 10.33 -12.22
C THR A 115 -15.95 11.17 -13.24
N LEU A 116 -16.45 11.32 -14.48
CA LEU A 116 -15.81 12.19 -15.47
C LEU A 116 -15.83 13.67 -15.04
N ALA A 117 -16.96 14.13 -14.48
CA ALA A 117 -17.07 15.49 -13.96
C ALA A 117 -16.13 15.74 -12.77
N TYR A 118 -16.08 14.79 -11.83
CA TYR A 118 -15.16 14.80 -10.69
C TYR A 118 -13.69 14.85 -11.15
N MET A 119 -13.31 13.99 -12.09
CA MET A 119 -11.93 13.90 -12.59
C MET A 119 -11.46 15.14 -13.35
N LYS A 120 -12.38 15.97 -13.87
CA LYS A 120 -12.02 17.27 -14.46
C LYS A 120 -11.30 18.18 -13.45
N GLY A 121 -11.61 18.10 -12.16
CA GLY A 121 -10.91 18.84 -11.10
C GLY A 121 -9.43 18.46 -10.93
N PHE A 122 -9.01 17.34 -11.52
CA PHE A 122 -7.65 16.82 -11.46
C PHE A 122 -6.91 16.97 -12.79
N ASP A 123 -7.44 17.74 -13.75
CA ASP A 123 -6.75 17.98 -15.01
C ASP A 123 -5.35 18.57 -14.78
N GLY A 124 -4.37 18.08 -15.54
CA GLY A 124 -2.96 18.42 -15.38
C GLY A 124 -2.25 17.91 -14.12
N LYS A 125 -2.95 17.30 -13.15
CA LYS A 125 -2.30 16.69 -11.97
C LYS A 125 -1.47 15.48 -12.40
N ARG A 126 -0.32 15.27 -11.76
CA ARG A 126 0.58 14.14 -12.03
C ARG A 126 0.61 13.20 -10.83
N ALA A 127 0.77 11.91 -11.10
CA ALA A 127 1.05 10.93 -10.06
C ALA A 127 2.39 11.27 -9.38
N VAL A 128 2.39 11.48 -8.06
CA VAL A 128 3.61 11.90 -7.31
C VAL A 128 4.46 10.72 -6.84
N ALA A 129 3.88 9.51 -6.81
CA ALA A 129 4.63 8.29 -6.49
C ALA A 129 4.32 7.15 -7.48
N ARG A 130 5.28 6.23 -7.55
CA ARG A 130 5.12 4.94 -8.21
C ARG A 130 5.34 3.84 -7.18
N ARG A 131 4.53 2.78 -7.28
CA ARG A 131 4.72 1.58 -6.46
C ARG A 131 6.05 0.91 -6.78
N ARG A 132 6.89 0.75 -5.75
CA ARG A 132 8.20 0.08 -5.75
C ARG A 132 8.25 -1.11 -4.80
N ALA A 133 7.39 -1.15 -3.78
CA ALA A 133 7.29 -2.24 -2.81
C ALA A 133 5.83 -2.52 -2.41
N PRO A 134 5.51 -3.69 -1.84
CA PRO A 134 4.25 -3.88 -1.14
C PRO A 134 4.28 -3.18 0.23
N SER A 135 3.11 -2.72 0.71
CA SER A 135 2.97 -2.16 2.05
C SER A 135 3.29 -3.17 3.17
N ARG A 136 3.68 -2.66 4.34
CA ARG A 136 3.94 -3.47 5.54
C ARG A 136 2.71 -4.25 6.00
N ARG A 137 1.52 -3.77 5.65
CA ARG A 137 0.24 -4.46 5.90
C ARG A 137 0.11 -5.80 5.18
N TRP A 138 0.93 -6.09 4.16
CA TRP A 138 0.99 -7.42 3.56
C TRP A 138 1.73 -8.45 4.41
N ALA A 139 2.58 -8.03 5.35
CA ALA A 139 3.41 -8.94 6.12
C ALA A 139 2.59 -9.96 6.94
N PRO A 140 1.51 -9.60 7.66
CA PRO A 140 0.68 -10.58 8.37
C PRO A 140 0.00 -11.61 7.45
N VAL A 141 -0.37 -11.22 6.23
CA VAL A 141 -0.93 -12.15 5.22
C VAL A 141 0.12 -13.18 4.83
N TYR A 142 1.35 -12.73 4.55
CA TYR A 142 2.45 -13.63 4.21
C TYR A 142 2.92 -14.49 5.38
N ALA A 143 2.80 -14.00 6.62
CA ALA A 143 3.03 -14.81 7.80
C ALA A 143 2.03 -15.97 7.86
N GLY A 144 0.75 -15.72 7.57
CA GLY A 144 -0.26 -16.78 7.48
C GLY A 144 0.05 -17.85 6.43
N TYR A 145 0.82 -17.53 5.38
CA TYR A 145 1.24 -18.51 4.39
C TYR A 145 2.31 -19.49 4.89
N LEU A 146 3.02 -19.16 5.97
CA LEU A 146 4.02 -20.08 6.57
C LEU A 146 3.38 -21.35 7.14
N ASP A 147 2.12 -21.24 7.56
CA ASP A 147 1.32 -22.33 8.14
C ASP A 147 0.45 -23.06 7.08
N ASP A 148 0.55 -22.69 5.79
CA ASP A 148 -0.16 -23.34 4.68
C ASP A 148 0.84 -24.07 3.78
N ASP A 149 0.80 -25.40 3.73
CA ASP A 149 1.76 -26.23 2.97
C ASP A 149 1.86 -25.86 1.49
N ARG A 150 0.76 -25.38 0.87
CA ARG A 150 0.75 -24.98 -0.54
C ARG A 150 1.43 -23.63 -0.76
N LEU A 151 1.40 -22.76 0.25
CA LEU A 151 1.87 -21.37 0.16
C LEU A 151 3.17 -21.13 0.93
N LYS A 152 3.62 -22.08 1.76
CA LYS A 152 4.79 -21.97 2.64
C LYS A 152 6.03 -21.47 1.91
N LYS A 153 6.35 -22.07 0.76
CA LYS A 153 7.48 -21.64 -0.09
C LYS A 153 7.40 -20.17 -0.49
N TYR A 154 6.19 -19.67 -0.76
CA TYR A 154 5.98 -18.26 -1.09
C TYR A 154 6.10 -17.38 0.16
N GLY A 155 5.48 -17.77 1.29
CA GLY A 155 5.59 -17.08 2.57
C GLY A 155 7.03 -16.94 3.06
N THR A 156 7.82 -18.02 3.04
CA THR A 156 9.23 -18.02 3.44
C THR A 156 10.06 -17.01 2.64
N ARG A 157 9.77 -16.81 1.35
CA ARG A 157 10.49 -15.85 0.51
C ARG A 157 10.20 -14.39 0.85
N GLN A 158 9.17 -14.11 1.65
CA GLN A 158 8.79 -12.75 2.01
C GLN A 158 9.51 -12.21 3.24
N PHE A 159 10.25 -13.03 4.00
CA PHE A 159 10.88 -12.59 5.26
C PHE A 159 12.40 -12.80 5.25
N SER A 160 13.10 -12.01 6.04
CA SER A 160 14.54 -12.18 6.27
C SER A 160 14.82 -13.51 6.98
N LYS A 161 16.05 -14.00 6.83
CA LYS A 161 16.52 -15.20 7.55
C LYS A 161 16.36 -15.04 9.07
N ALA A 162 16.74 -13.88 9.61
CA ALA A 162 16.62 -13.58 11.04
C ALA A 162 15.17 -13.69 11.55
N LEU A 163 14.20 -13.10 10.83
CA LEU A 163 12.79 -13.20 11.20
C LEU A 163 12.27 -14.65 11.14
N LEU A 164 12.69 -15.42 10.13
CA LEU A 164 12.30 -16.83 9.99
C LEU A 164 12.89 -17.72 11.09
N GLU A 165 14.13 -17.47 11.50
CA GLU A 165 14.79 -18.18 12.59
C GLU A 165 14.12 -17.86 13.93
N GLU A 166 13.87 -16.56 14.21
CA GLU A 166 13.20 -16.12 15.43
C GLU A 166 11.76 -16.63 15.52
N SER A 167 11.03 -16.64 14.40
CA SER A 167 9.67 -17.20 14.35
C SER A 167 9.64 -18.73 14.31
N LYS A 168 10.79 -19.39 14.21
CA LYS A 168 10.92 -20.85 13.99
C LYS A 168 10.13 -21.32 12.76
N GLY A 169 9.94 -20.45 11.77
CA GLY A 169 9.12 -20.70 10.60
C GLY A 169 7.61 -20.80 10.85
N SER A 170 7.11 -20.49 12.05
CA SER A 170 5.68 -20.45 12.37
C SER A 170 5.06 -19.13 11.93
N GLY A 171 3.88 -19.17 11.30
CA GLY A 171 3.12 -17.99 10.93
C GLY A 171 2.51 -17.27 12.13
N ALA A 172 2.04 -18.00 13.14
CA ALA A 172 1.54 -17.42 14.39
C ALA A 172 2.62 -16.59 15.11
N THR A 173 3.79 -17.18 15.39
CA THR A 173 4.91 -16.47 16.01
C THR A 173 5.43 -15.33 15.13
N MET A 174 5.46 -15.51 13.79
CA MET A 174 5.83 -14.42 12.89
C MET A 174 4.88 -13.22 13.02
N LYS A 175 3.56 -13.43 13.15
CA LYS A 175 2.61 -12.32 13.35
C LYS A 175 2.89 -11.53 14.64
N GLU A 176 3.22 -12.21 15.73
CA GLU A 176 3.60 -11.57 17.00
C GLU A 176 4.85 -10.71 16.83
N LEU A 177 5.88 -11.25 16.17
CA LEU A 177 7.11 -10.51 15.86
C LEU A 177 6.86 -9.28 14.98
N LEU A 178 5.97 -9.40 14.00
CA LEU A 178 5.60 -8.28 13.12
C LEU A 178 4.91 -7.16 13.89
N VAL A 179 4.01 -7.50 14.83
CA VAL A 179 3.36 -6.51 15.70
C VAL A 179 4.39 -5.83 16.60
N ALA A 180 5.25 -6.61 17.26
CA ALA A 180 6.28 -6.10 18.16
C ALA A 180 7.32 -5.19 17.47
N ASN A 181 7.53 -5.36 16.15
CA ASN A 181 8.51 -4.60 15.39
C ASN A 181 7.89 -3.70 14.30
N GLN A 182 6.59 -3.40 14.37
CA GLN A 182 5.87 -2.67 13.32
C GLN A 182 6.50 -1.32 12.96
N ALA A 183 7.03 -0.60 13.95
CA ALA A 183 7.67 0.71 13.78
C ALA A 183 8.99 0.66 13.00
N TYR A 184 9.63 -0.51 12.94
CA TYR A 184 10.95 -0.71 12.35
C TYR A 184 10.93 -1.67 11.16
N LEU A 185 9.73 -2.15 10.76
CA LEU A 185 9.58 -3.07 9.65
C LEU A 185 9.79 -2.33 8.32
N PHE A 186 10.66 -2.84 7.47
CA PHE A 186 10.90 -2.31 6.13
C PHE A 186 11.06 -3.43 5.10
N ARG A 187 11.08 -3.04 3.81
CA ARG A 187 11.38 -3.95 2.71
C ARG A 187 12.85 -3.83 2.31
N ALA A 188 13.65 -4.81 2.71
CA ALA A 188 15.03 -4.93 2.27
C ALA A 188 15.08 -5.41 0.80
N ALA A 189 16.04 -4.90 0.04
CA ALA A 189 16.32 -5.39 -1.31
C ALA A 189 16.95 -6.79 -1.26
N ARG A 190 16.71 -7.59 -2.30
CA ARG A 190 17.54 -8.76 -2.60
C ARG A 190 18.75 -8.31 -3.40
N ASP A 191 19.89 -8.95 -3.22
CA ASP A 191 21.08 -8.67 -4.03
C ASP A 191 20.75 -8.82 -5.52
N ALA A 192 21.36 -7.97 -6.36
CA ALA A 192 21.08 -7.92 -7.79
C ALA A 192 21.34 -9.26 -8.51
N SER A 193 22.14 -10.15 -7.91
CA SER A 193 22.39 -11.52 -8.38
C SER A 193 21.18 -12.45 -8.28
N ASP A 194 20.18 -12.12 -7.46
CA ASP A 194 19.10 -13.06 -7.10
C ASP A 194 17.87 -13.00 -8.01
N SER A 195 17.65 -11.90 -8.75
CA SER A 195 16.68 -11.87 -9.86
C SER A 195 16.68 -10.53 -10.62
N PRO A 196 16.86 -10.50 -11.95
CA PRO A 196 16.82 -9.27 -12.76
C PRO A 196 15.42 -8.67 -12.97
N SER A 197 14.33 -9.29 -12.49
CA SER A 197 12.99 -8.70 -12.57
C SER A 197 12.71 -7.76 -11.38
N ALA A 198 13.30 -6.57 -11.43
CA ALA A 198 13.37 -5.53 -10.40
C ALA A 198 12.04 -4.83 -10.01
N ARG A 199 10.90 -5.54 -9.97
CA ARG A 199 9.60 -4.95 -9.57
C ARG A 199 9.04 -5.45 -8.23
N SER A 200 9.70 -6.40 -7.56
CA SER A 200 9.30 -6.89 -6.22
C SER A 200 10.37 -7.72 -5.48
N SER A 201 11.64 -7.66 -5.89
CA SER A 201 12.72 -8.48 -5.33
C SER A 201 13.20 -7.93 -3.98
N GLY A 202 12.47 -8.27 -2.92
CA GLY A 202 12.84 -7.92 -1.55
C GLY A 202 12.20 -8.85 -0.54
N TYR A 203 12.45 -8.60 0.74
CA TYR A 203 11.82 -9.30 1.87
C TYR A 203 11.60 -8.32 3.03
N PHE A 204 10.65 -8.63 3.90
CA PHE A 204 10.41 -7.92 5.14
C PHE A 204 11.53 -8.22 6.13
N ALA A 205 12.06 -7.17 6.74
CA ALA A 205 13.08 -7.22 7.76
C ALA A 205 12.83 -6.15 8.82
N VAL A 206 13.37 -6.37 10.02
CA VAL A 206 13.41 -5.35 11.06
C VAL A 206 14.68 -4.52 10.87
N ASP A 207 14.53 -3.21 10.82
CA ASP A 207 15.65 -2.30 10.74
C ASP A 207 16.32 -2.15 12.11
N ALA A 208 17.44 -2.85 12.31
CA ALA A 208 18.20 -2.81 13.56
C ALA A 208 18.77 -1.40 13.84
N ASP A 209 19.11 -0.63 12.81
CA ASP A 209 19.69 0.71 12.95
C ASP A 209 18.63 1.72 13.40
N ALA A 210 17.46 1.69 12.76
CA ALA A 210 16.31 2.52 13.19
C ALA A 210 15.85 2.13 14.61
N LYS A 211 15.82 0.82 14.91
CA LYS A 211 15.49 0.31 16.24
C LYS A 211 16.49 0.75 17.30
N ALA A 212 17.79 0.78 16.99
CA ALA A 212 18.84 1.26 17.89
C ALA A 212 18.74 2.79 18.15
N LEU A 213 18.19 3.56 17.21
CA LEU A 213 17.85 4.96 17.44
C LEU A 213 16.58 5.15 18.27
N GLY A 214 15.72 4.14 18.35
CA GLY A 214 14.41 4.22 19.00
C GLY A 214 13.43 5.13 18.27
N ILE A 215 13.67 5.42 16.99
CA ILE A 215 12.81 6.28 16.16
C ILE A 215 12.16 5.41 15.08
N ALA A 216 10.83 5.47 14.99
CA ALA A 216 10.09 4.73 13.98
C ALA A 216 10.53 5.13 12.57
N ASN A 217 10.58 4.17 11.65
CA ASN A 217 11.00 4.46 10.27
C ASN A 217 10.03 5.34 9.48
N THR A 218 8.83 5.56 10.01
CA THR A 218 7.81 6.46 9.46
C THR A 218 7.87 7.87 10.05
N ASP A 219 8.67 8.08 11.10
CA ASP A 219 8.80 9.38 11.76
C ASP A 219 9.96 10.17 11.10
N PRO A 220 9.69 11.35 10.50
CA PRO A 220 10.73 12.15 9.86
C PRO A 220 11.86 12.58 10.82
N ALA A 221 11.65 12.52 12.14
CA ALA A 221 12.71 12.75 13.12
C ALA A 221 13.92 11.82 12.96
N ILE A 222 13.76 10.65 12.31
CA ILE A 222 14.89 9.77 12.00
C ILE A 222 15.89 10.44 11.07
N LEU A 223 15.41 11.25 10.12
CA LEU A 223 16.27 11.98 9.17
C LEU A 223 17.05 13.06 9.90
N GLU A 224 16.37 13.88 10.71
CA GLU A 224 17.01 14.95 11.50
C GLU A 224 18.08 14.39 12.44
N ARG A 225 17.76 13.29 13.14
CA ARG A 225 18.72 12.59 14.00
C ARG A 225 19.96 12.13 13.23
N CYS A 226 19.79 11.57 12.04
CA CYS A 226 20.91 11.09 11.23
C CYS A 226 21.74 12.25 10.67
N VAL A 227 21.12 13.34 10.21
CA VAL A 227 21.87 14.53 9.76
C VAL A 227 22.70 15.11 10.90
N THR A 228 22.12 15.25 12.10
CA THR A 228 22.84 15.76 13.27
C THR A 228 24.04 14.87 13.66
N GLN A 229 23.84 13.54 13.67
CA GLN A 229 24.91 12.56 13.91
C GLN A 229 26.05 12.71 12.88
N LEU A 230 25.70 12.89 11.60
CA LEU A 230 26.66 13.08 10.53
C LEU A 230 27.43 14.41 10.65
N GLU A 231 26.77 15.50 11.04
CA GLU A 231 27.41 16.80 11.30
C GLU A 231 28.42 16.73 12.47
N GLN A 232 28.12 15.93 13.48
CA GLN A 232 28.94 15.74 14.67
C GLN A 232 30.03 14.67 14.48
N GLY A 233 30.01 13.93 13.37
CA GLY A 233 30.91 12.80 13.14
C GLY A 233 30.61 11.57 14.02
N GLU A 234 29.44 11.53 14.67
CA GLU A 234 29.03 10.45 15.55
C GLU A 234 28.24 9.39 14.79
N GLN A 235 28.66 8.12 14.87
CA GLN A 235 27.94 7.02 14.21
C GLN A 235 27.65 7.30 12.71
N ALA A 236 28.57 8.01 12.05
CA ALA A 236 28.40 8.59 10.72
C ALA A 236 28.01 7.55 9.66
N GLU A 237 28.56 6.33 9.76
CA GLU A 237 28.24 5.22 8.86
C GLU A 237 26.76 4.80 8.97
N ARG A 238 26.26 4.61 10.20
CA ARG A 238 24.85 4.28 10.44
C ARG A 238 23.94 5.41 9.99
N ALA A 239 24.31 6.66 10.28
CA ALA A 239 23.55 7.83 9.88
C ALA A 239 23.40 7.90 8.35
N LEU A 240 24.50 7.78 7.60
CA LEU A 240 24.46 7.74 6.13
C LEU A 240 23.64 6.56 5.60
N LEU A 241 23.81 5.38 6.17
CA LEU A 241 23.05 4.19 5.78
C LEU A 241 21.55 4.41 5.91
N LEU A 242 21.09 4.99 7.03
CA LEU A 242 19.68 5.30 7.27
C LEU A 242 19.16 6.41 6.34
N LEU A 243 19.94 7.46 6.10
CA LEU A 243 19.58 8.55 5.18
C LEU A 243 19.38 8.03 3.74
N HIS A 244 20.29 7.19 3.25
CA HIS A 244 20.15 6.55 1.93
C HIS A 244 19.00 5.53 1.89
N ARG A 245 18.76 4.80 2.98
CA ARG A 245 17.66 3.84 3.08
C ARG A 245 16.31 4.55 2.99
N TYR A 246 16.13 5.62 3.76
CA TYR A 246 14.84 6.27 3.94
C TYR A 246 14.58 7.48 3.04
N THR A 247 15.48 7.80 2.10
CA THR A 247 15.25 8.84 1.08
C THR A 247 15.68 8.36 -0.32
N ASP A 248 15.32 9.09 -1.37
CA ASP A 248 15.87 8.86 -2.72
C ASP A 248 17.19 9.62 -2.97
N GLN A 249 17.81 10.18 -1.92
CA GLN A 249 19.02 10.99 -2.04
C GLN A 249 20.30 10.17 -1.88
N GLY A 250 21.37 10.65 -2.53
CA GLY A 250 22.68 10.00 -2.61
C GLY A 250 23.82 10.87 -2.07
N PHE A 251 23.55 11.85 -1.21
CA PHE A 251 24.57 12.75 -0.69
C PHE A 251 25.54 12.05 0.26
N LEU A 252 26.81 12.45 0.19
CA LEU A 252 27.86 11.87 1.03
C LEU A 252 28.15 12.73 2.27
N TYR A 253 27.87 14.04 2.20
CA TYR A 253 28.30 15.00 3.21
C TYR A 253 27.12 15.59 3.98
N ALA A 254 27.35 15.88 5.27
CA ALA A 254 26.33 16.41 6.17
C ALA A 254 25.68 17.71 5.66
N ALA A 255 26.48 18.61 5.08
CA ALA A 255 26.01 19.90 4.57
C ALA A 255 24.94 19.74 3.48
N ASP A 256 25.13 18.81 2.54
CA ASP A 256 24.17 18.55 1.46
C ASP A 256 22.85 17.98 2.03
N TRP A 257 22.96 17.08 3.01
CA TRP A 257 21.79 16.53 3.71
C TRP A 257 21.02 17.60 4.49
N ARG A 258 21.71 18.48 5.20
CA ARG A 258 21.09 19.59 5.95
C ARG A 258 20.33 20.53 5.01
N VAL A 259 20.97 20.96 3.91
CA VAL A 259 20.33 21.80 2.90
C VAL A 259 19.08 21.14 2.32
N TRP A 260 19.16 19.86 1.99
CA TRP A 260 18.00 19.12 1.47
C TRP A 260 16.89 18.98 2.51
N LEU A 261 17.22 18.64 3.75
CA LEU A 261 16.23 18.45 4.81
C LEU A 261 15.52 19.76 5.15
N ASP A 262 16.27 20.86 5.28
CA ASP A 262 15.71 22.18 5.56
C ASP A 262 14.71 22.62 4.47
N ALA A 263 15.03 22.34 3.21
CA ALA A 263 14.16 22.66 2.08
C ALA A 263 12.88 21.81 1.99
N ASN A 264 12.85 20.62 2.62
CA ASN A 264 11.81 19.62 2.40
C ASN A 264 11.03 19.19 3.66
N GLN A 265 11.55 19.39 4.87
CA GLN A 265 11.02 18.83 6.12
C GLN A 265 9.51 19.05 6.32
N GLY A 266 8.98 20.24 5.99
CA GLY A 266 7.55 20.55 6.10
C GLY A 266 6.64 19.92 5.02
N ARG A 267 7.24 19.22 4.05
CA ARG A 267 6.56 18.63 2.88
C ARG A 267 6.87 17.15 2.71
N LEU A 268 7.57 16.53 3.66
CA LEU A 268 7.87 15.09 3.60
C LEU A 268 6.63 14.27 3.94
N TYR A 269 6.44 13.18 3.20
CA TYR A 269 5.52 12.10 3.57
C TYR A 269 6.25 10.77 3.44
N PHE A 270 5.91 9.81 4.30
CA PHE A 270 6.43 8.46 4.24
C PHE A 270 5.50 7.56 3.42
N THR A 271 6.05 6.73 2.56
CA THR A 271 5.28 5.75 1.77
C THR A 271 5.96 4.38 1.83
N ASP A 272 5.22 3.36 2.29
CA ASP A 272 5.69 1.98 2.21
C ASP A 272 5.78 1.57 0.74
N THR A 273 4.72 1.84 -0.03
CA THR A 273 4.60 1.36 -1.40
C THR A 273 5.57 2.07 -2.34
N GLY A 274 5.95 3.32 -2.04
CA GLY A 274 7.02 4.06 -2.69
C GLY A 274 8.44 3.59 -2.35
N GLY A 275 8.57 2.49 -1.60
CA GLY A 275 9.83 1.82 -1.29
C GLY A 275 10.32 2.02 0.13
N TYR A 276 9.43 2.27 1.10
CA TYR A 276 9.76 2.58 2.50
C TYR A 276 10.65 3.81 2.62
N LYS A 277 10.22 4.92 1.99
CA LYS A 277 11.01 6.16 1.91
C LYS A 277 10.16 7.38 2.22
N PHE A 278 10.79 8.39 2.79
CA PHE A 278 10.32 9.76 2.79
C PHE A 278 10.50 10.38 1.41
N LYS A 279 9.46 11.07 0.95
CA LYS A 279 9.44 11.80 -0.32
C LYS A 279 8.89 13.20 -0.08
N PRO A 280 9.43 14.23 -0.76
CA PRO A 280 8.79 15.54 -0.78
C PRO A 280 7.51 15.49 -1.63
N ARG A 281 6.51 16.24 -1.20
CA ARG A 281 5.30 16.55 -1.99
C ARG A 281 5.60 17.48 -3.15
#